data_AF-A0A962XUK4-F1
#
_entry.id   AF-A0A962XUK4-F1
#
_cell.length_a   1.000
_cell.length_b   1.000
_cell.length_c   1.000
_cell.angle_alpha   90.00
_cell.angle_beta   90.00
_cell.angle_gamma   90.00
#
_symmetry.space_group_name_H-M   'P 1'
#
loop_
_entity.id
_entity.type
_entity.pdbx_description
1 polymer ?
#
loop_
_entity_poly.entity_id
_entity_poly.type
_entity_poly.pdbx_seq_one_letter_code
_entity_poly.pdbx_strand_id
1 'polypeptide(L)'
;MHTAHDRAARPAETRSIRRWAVTLLMFLALLAFEPALANKFETIGGGFSGSLHVKREWLLKFFTVAGGISLLGAVLAVVVPHRNALYLNYANWKRSALLMLIVAIGFFTAAALI
;
A
#
# COMPACT_ATOMS: atom_id res chain seq x y z
N MET A 1 34.60 35.06 37.82
CA MET A 1 33.75 35.84 36.89
C MET A 1 33.46 34.96 35.68
N HIS A 2 32.18 34.63 35.50
CA HIS A 2 31.52 33.97 34.36
C HIS A 2 32.01 32.61 33.81
N THR A 3 31.28 31.58 34.29
CA THR A 3 30.82 30.39 33.56
C THR A 3 30.05 30.76 32.28
N ALA A 4 30.42 30.19 31.13
CA ALA A 4 29.50 29.85 30.02
C ALA A 4 30.28 29.29 28.82
N HIS A 5 30.22 27.98 28.59
CA HIS A 5 30.02 27.38 27.26
C HIS A 5 29.91 25.86 27.40
N ASP A 6 28.72 25.39 27.75
CA ASP A 6 28.34 24.02 27.48
C ASP A 6 26.98 24.05 26.75
N ARG A 7 27.05 24.14 25.43
CA ARG A 7 25.87 24.20 24.55
C ARG A 7 25.29 22.80 24.44
N ALA A 8 24.10 22.64 25.00
CA ALA A 8 23.24 21.48 24.86
C ALA A 8 23.13 21.03 23.39
N ALA A 9 23.75 19.90 23.06
CA ALA A 9 23.66 19.26 21.75
C ALA A 9 23.08 17.84 21.90
N ARG A 10 21.76 17.71 22.03
CA ARG A 10 21.06 16.45 21.68
C ARG A 10 19.64 16.69 21.16
N PRO A 11 19.43 16.73 19.83
CA PRO A 11 18.09 16.50 19.28
C PRO A 11 18.05 15.51 18.10
N ALA A 12 18.97 14.52 18.03
CA ALA A 12 18.95 13.49 16.98
C ALA A 12 18.33 12.16 17.45
N GLU A 13 18.62 11.75 18.69
CA GLU A 13 18.25 10.42 19.21
C GLU A 13 16.74 10.27 19.44
N THR A 14 16.07 11.31 19.92
CA THR A 14 14.62 11.31 20.20
C THR A 14 13.76 11.18 18.94
N ARG A 15 14.24 11.68 17.78
CA ARG A 15 13.54 11.50 16.49
C ARG A 15 13.63 10.05 15.99
N SER A 16 14.74 9.37 16.22
CA SER A 16 14.92 7.97 15.84
C SER A 16 14.00 7.08 16.67
N ILE A 17 14.01 7.23 17.99
CA ILE A 17 13.16 6.47 18.91
C ILE A 17 11.67 6.66 18.56
N ARG A 18 11.25 7.89 18.25
CA ARG A 18 9.87 8.17 17.82
C ARG A 18 9.49 7.45 16.52
N ARG A 19 10.40 7.34 15.55
CA ARG A 19 10.15 6.61 14.30
C ARG A 19 10.00 5.12 14.56
N TRP A 20 10.90 4.54 15.35
CA TRP A 20 10.85 3.13 15.72
C TRP A 20 9.61 2.79 16.57
N ALA A 21 9.22 3.67 17.48
CA ALA A 21 7.99 3.51 18.26
C ALA A 21 6.74 3.51 17.37
N VAL A 22 6.68 4.39 16.35
CA VAL A 22 5.58 4.39 15.39
C VAL A 22 5.56 3.12 14.54
N THR A 23 6.72 2.65 14.05
CA THR A 23 6.81 1.39 13.29
C THR A 23 6.36 0.19 14.12
N LEU A 24 6.80 0.11 15.38
CA LEU A 24 6.45 -0.97 16.29
C LEU A 24 4.96 -0.90 16.67
N LEU A 25 4.40 0.30 16.83
CA LEU A 25 2.97 0.52 17.02
C LEU A 25 2.16 0.07 15.80
N MET A 26 2.60 0.37 14.58
CA MET A 26 1.92 -0.11 13.36
C MET A 26 2.01 -1.62 13.23
N PHE A 27 3.13 -2.24 13.62
CA PHE A 27 3.29 -3.69 13.62
C PHE A 27 2.39 -4.37 14.67
N LEU A 28 2.29 -3.80 15.87
CA LEU A 28 1.37 -4.27 16.90
C LEU A 28 -0.10 -4.05 16.52
N ALA A 29 -0.41 -2.93 15.86
CA ALA A 29 -1.75 -2.70 15.31
C ALA A 29 -2.09 -3.75 14.25
N LEU A 30 -1.13 -4.13 13.40
CA LEU A 30 -1.30 -5.19 12.40
C LEU A 30 -1.55 -6.57 13.07
N LEU A 31 -0.83 -6.88 14.15
CA LEU A 31 -1.02 -8.11 14.94
C LEU A 31 -2.35 -8.09 15.71
N ALA A 32 -2.80 -6.95 16.19
CA ALA A 32 -4.09 -6.81 16.88
C ALA A 32 -5.31 -6.99 15.94
N PHE A 33 -5.11 -7.01 14.62
CA PHE A 33 -6.14 -7.43 13.65
C PHE A 33 -6.29 -8.97 13.53
N GLU A 34 -5.53 -9.77 14.30
CA GLU A 34 -5.68 -11.23 14.35
C GLU A 34 -6.95 -11.84 14.99
N PRO A 35 -7.84 -11.16 15.76
CA PRO A 35 -9.04 -11.84 16.26
C PRO A 35 -10.02 -12.23 15.14
N ALA A 36 -9.83 -11.73 13.91
CA ALA A 36 -10.52 -12.22 12.72
C ALA A 36 -10.07 -13.61 12.24
N LEU A 37 -8.89 -14.08 12.67
CA LEU A 37 -8.35 -15.41 12.30
C LEU A 37 -8.79 -16.51 13.27
N ALA A 38 -9.09 -16.18 14.54
CA ALA A 38 -9.58 -17.15 15.52
C ALA A 38 -10.99 -17.66 15.21
N ASN A 39 -11.81 -16.84 14.52
CA ASN A 39 -13.17 -17.20 14.10
C ASN A 39 -13.23 -18.23 12.94
N LYS A 40 -12.06 -18.75 12.51
CA LYS A 40 -11.89 -19.57 11.31
C LYS A 40 -11.80 -21.08 11.59
N PHE A 41 -11.74 -21.49 12.85
CA PHE A 41 -11.67 -22.91 13.23
C PHE A 41 -13.04 -23.59 13.30
N GLU A 42 -14.14 -22.85 13.44
CA GLU A 42 -15.51 -23.40 13.33
C GLU A 42 -15.90 -23.74 11.87
N THR A 43 -15.21 -23.19 10.86
CA THR A 43 -15.56 -23.32 9.44
C THR A 43 -14.93 -24.54 8.74
N ILE A 44 -14.28 -25.44 9.49
CA ILE A 44 -13.55 -26.57 8.86
C ILE A 44 -14.51 -27.64 8.31
N GLY A 45 -15.75 -27.74 8.82
CA GLY A 45 -16.79 -28.66 8.31
C GLY A 45 -17.49 -28.21 7.01
N GLY A 46 -17.38 -26.93 6.62
CA GLY A 46 -17.95 -26.35 5.38
C GLY A 46 -16.92 -26.06 4.27
N GLY A 47 -15.69 -26.56 4.45
CA GLY A 47 -14.47 -26.04 3.83
C GLY A 47 -14.34 -26.17 2.31
N PHE A 48 -15.09 -27.04 1.62
CA PHE A 48 -14.96 -27.18 0.15
C PHE A 48 -15.82 -26.17 -0.63
N SER A 49 -17.03 -25.87 -0.14
CA SER A 49 -17.92 -24.88 -0.77
C SER A 49 -17.60 -23.45 -0.30
N GLY A 50 -17.28 -23.27 0.99
CA GLY A 50 -16.90 -21.97 1.56
C GLY A 50 -15.53 -21.46 1.06
N SER A 51 -14.56 -22.35 0.83
CA SER A 51 -13.21 -21.95 0.36
C SER A 51 -13.24 -21.34 -1.04
N LEU A 52 -14.09 -21.83 -1.95
CA LEU A 52 -14.26 -21.23 -3.27
C LEU A 52 -14.87 -19.83 -3.19
N HIS A 53 -15.90 -19.64 -2.33
CA HIS A 53 -16.52 -18.33 -2.14
C HIS A 53 -15.55 -17.32 -1.52
N VAL A 54 -14.84 -17.71 -0.46
CA VAL A 54 -13.83 -16.87 0.21
C VAL A 54 -12.67 -16.55 -0.73
N LYS A 55 -12.21 -17.50 -1.54
CA LYS A 55 -11.17 -17.25 -2.55
C LYS A 55 -11.64 -16.27 -3.60
N ARG A 56 -12.85 -16.42 -4.14
CA ARG A 56 -13.41 -15.50 -5.13
C ARG A 56 -13.60 -14.10 -4.56
N GLU A 57 -14.14 -13.98 -3.35
CA GLU A 57 -14.32 -12.69 -2.70
C GLU A 57 -12.99 -11.98 -2.44
N TRP A 58 -11.96 -12.73 -2.02
CA TRP A 58 -10.60 -12.20 -1.89
C TRP A 58 -10.03 -11.77 -3.24
N LEU A 59 -10.19 -12.59 -4.29
CA LEU A 59 -9.70 -12.30 -5.64
C LEU A 59 -10.38 -11.06 -6.23
N LEU A 60 -11.69 -10.92 -6.02
CA LEU A 60 -12.48 -9.75 -6.43
C LEU A 60 -11.96 -8.47 -5.77
N LYS A 61 -11.75 -8.50 -4.44
CA LYS A 61 -11.17 -7.38 -3.69
C LYS A 61 -9.76 -7.05 -4.18
N PHE A 62 -8.92 -8.07 -4.38
CA PHE A 62 -7.57 -7.91 -4.90
C PHE A 62 -7.56 -7.22 -6.26
N PHE A 63 -8.32 -7.72 -7.23
CA PHE A 63 -8.35 -7.16 -8.58
C PHE A 63 -8.95 -5.75 -8.62
N THR A 64 -9.96 -5.48 -7.80
CA THR A 64 -10.56 -4.14 -7.72
C THR A 64 -9.58 -3.13 -7.13
N VAL A 65 -8.86 -3.48 -6.06
CA VAL A 65 -7.85 -2.62 -5.45
C VAL A 65 -6.65 -2.44 -6.37
N ALA A 66 -6.14 -3.53 -6.97
CA ALA A 66 -5.02 -3.48 -7.90
C ALA A 66 -5.35 -2.65 -9.15
N GLY A 67 -6.55 -2.81 -9.71
CA GLY A 67 -7.07 -1.99 -10.81
C GLY A 67 -7.23 -0.52 -10.45
N GLY A 68 -7.68 -0.22 -9.22
CA GLY A 68 -7.76 1.15 -8.72
C GLY A 68 -6.38 1.82 -8.59
N ILE A 69 -5.39 1.11 -8.06
CA ILE A 69 -4.02 1.63 -7.91
C ILE A 69 -3.39 1.90 -9.28
N SER A 70 -3.53 0.97 -10.24
CA SER A 70 -2.99 1.17 -11.59
C SER A 70 -3.70 2.31 -12.33
N LEU A 71 -5.03 2.44 -12.19
CA LEU A 71 -5.77 3.56 -12.77
C LEU A 71 -5.32 4.90 -12.19
N LEU A 72 -5.15 4.98 -10.87
CA LEU A 72 -4.64 6.16 -10.20
C LEU A 72 -3.21 6.49 -10.67
N GLY A 73 -2.36 5.47 -10.86
CA GLY A 73 -1.04 5.62 -11.47
C GLY A 73 -1.10 6.17 -12.90
N ALA A 74 -2.06 5.73 -13.71
CA ALA A 74 -2.28 6.25 -15.06
C ALA A 74 -2.68 7.74 -15.06
N VAL A 75 -3.59 8.14 -14.16
CA VAL A 75 -4.00 9.54 -14.00
C VAL A 75 -2.82 10.40 -13.55
N LEU A 76 -2.08 9.96 -12.52
CA LEU A 76 -0.89 10.67 -12.04
C LEU A 76 0.17 10.83 -13.13
N ALA A 77 0.37 9.80 -13.96
CA ALA A 77 1.30 9.86 -15.08
C ALA A 77 0.92 10.91 -16.14
N VAL A 78 -0.33 11.38 -16.18
CA VAL A 78 -0.78 12.45 -17.08
C VAL A 78 -0.78 13.82 -16.39
N VAL A 79 -1.24 13.87 -15.13
CA VAL A 79 -1.44 15.12 -14.38
C VAL A 79 -0.14 15.72 -13.86
N VAL A 80 0.85 14.88 -13.52
CA VAL A 80 2.12 15.35 -12.95
C VAL A 80 2.91 16.16 -14.00
N PRO A 81 3.42 17.36 -13.67
CA PRO A 81 4.18 18.17 -14.61
C PRO A 81 5.50 17.51 -15.05
N HIS A 82 5.63 17.28 -16.35
CA HIS A 82 6.82 16.67 -16.99
C HIS A 82 7.90 17.70 -17.30
N ARG A 83 8.35 18.47 -16.30
CA ARG A 83 9.35 19.55 -16.51
C ARG A 83 10.74 19.24 -15.98
N ASN A 84 10.89 18.16 -15.22
CA ASN A 84 12.15 17.78 -14.59
C ASN A 84 12.65 16.46 -15.19
N ALA A 85 13.83 16.49 -15.79
CA ALA A 85 14.49 15.34 -16.40
C ALA A 85 14.91 14.26 -15.38
N LEU A 86 14.95 14.58 -14.08
CA LEU A 86 15.16 13.60 -13.01
C LEU A 86 13.97 12.64 -12.83
N TYR A 87 12.78 12.98 -13.36
CA TYR A 87 11.68 12.04 -13.38
C TYR A 87 11.91 10.99 -14.46
N LEU A 88 11.89 9.72 -14.05
CA LEU A 88 11.93 8.56 -14.95
C LEU A 88 10.88 8.65 -16.07
N ASN A 89 9.76 9.34 -15.80
CA ASN A 89 8.64 9.49 -16.71
C ASN A 89 8.69 10.74 -17.60
N TYR A 90 9.74 11.57 -17.53
CA TYR A 90 9.81 12.88 -18.23
C TYR A 90 9.51 12.78 -19.73
N ALA A 91 10.16 11.85 -20.45
CA ALA A 91 9.97 11.66 -21.89
C ALA A 91 8.89 10.63 -22.23
N ASN A 92 8.63 9.66 -21.35
CA ASN A 92 7.84 8.47 -21.66
C ASN A 92 6.45 8.45 -21.01
N TRP A 93 5.99 9.57 -20.46
CA TRP A 93 4.75 9.65 -19.69
C TRP A 93 3.51 9.10 -20.38
N LYS A 94 3.37 9.35 -21.68
CA LYS A 94 2.25 8.82 -22.47
C LYS A 94 2.25 7.29 -22.51
N ARG A 95 3.43 6.68 -22.70
CA ARG A 95 3.60 5.22 -22.76
C ARG A 95 3.35 4.60 -21.39
N SER A 96 3.89 5.19 -20.33
CA SER A 96 3.67 4.73 -18.96
C SER A 96 2.20 4.83 -18.54
N ALA A 97 1.53 5.95 -18.88
CA ALA A 97 0.10 6.13 -18.63
C ALA A 97 -0.74 5.08 -19.39
N LEU A 98 -0.40 4.82 -20.66
CA LEU A 98 -1.08 3.80 -21.46
C LEU A 98 -0.91 2.40 -20.87
N LEU A 99 0.30 2.02 -20.46
CA LEU A 99 0.55 0.71 -19.84
C LEU A 99 -0.23 0.55 -18.53
N MET A 100 -0.22 1.58 -17.68
CA MET A 100 -0.99 1.58 -16.43
C MET A 100 -2.50 1.47 -16.68
N LEU A 101 -3.01 2.14 -17.72
CA LEU A 101 -4.40 2.04 -18.13
C LEU A 101 -4.75 0.63 -18.63
N ILE A 102 -3.92 0.02 -19.47
CA ILE A 102 -4.13 -1.34 -19.96
C ILE A 102 -4.15 -2.34 -18.79
N VAL A 103 -3.23 -2.20 -17.84
CA VAL A 103 -3.20 -3.05 -16.63
C VAL A 103 -4.45 -2.84 -15.77
N ALA A 104 -4.91 -1.59 -15.60
CA ALA A 104 -6.15 -1.29 -14.89
C ALA A 104 -7.37 -1.96 -15.53
N ILE A 105 -7.51 -1.83 -16.86
CA ILE A 105 -8.58 -2.49 -17.63
C ILE A 105 -8.50 -4.00 -17.46
N GLY A 106 -7.30 -4.59 -17.54
CA GLY A 106 -7.09 -6.01 -17.34
C GLY A 106 -7.56 -6.50 -15.96
N PHE A 107 -7.23 -5.76 -14.90
CA PHE A 107 -7.68 -6.08 -13.55
C PHE A 107 -9.19 -5.91 -13.36
N PHE A 108 -9.80 -4.84 -13.88
CA PHE A 108 -11.25 -4.68 -13.80
C PHE A 108 -12.00 -5.73 -14.62
N THR A 109 -11.46 -6.15 -15.77
CA THR A 109 -12.03 -7.22 -16.58
C THR A 109 -11.93 -8.56 -15.83
N ALA A 110 -10.79 -8.85 -15.20
CA ALA A 110 -10.63 -10.03 -14.37
C ALA A 110 -11.61 -10.02 -13.18
N ALA A 111 -11.78 -8.87 -12.51
CA ALA A 111 -12.76 -8.70 -11.44
C ALA A 111 -14.20 -8.96 -11.92
N ALA A 112 -14.55 -8.49 -13.12
CA ALA A 112 -15.90 -8.67 -13.70
C ALA A 112 -16.23 -10.13 -14.09
N LEU A 113 -15.22 -10.98 -14.26
CA LEU A 113 -15.36 -12.38 -14.68
C LEU A 113 -15.40 -13.39 -13.51
N ILE A 114 -15.26 -12.93 -12.26
CA ILE A 114 -15.17 -13.76 -11.03
C ILE A 114 -16.52 -13.89 -10.34
#